data_AF-A0A0Q5XQI9-F1
#
_entry.id   AF-A0A0Q5XQI9-F1
#
_cell.length_a   1.000
_cell.length_b   1.000
_cell.length_c   1.000
_cell.angle_alpha   90.00
_cell.angle_beta   90.00
_cell.angle_gamma   90.00
#
_symmetry.space_group_name_H-M   'P 1'
#
loop_
_entity.id
_entity.type
_entity.pdbx_description
1 polymer ?
#
loop_
_entity_poly.entity_id
_entity_poly.type
_entity_poly.pdbx_seq_one_letter_code
_entity_poly.pdbx_strand_id
1 'polypeptide(L)'
;MVDGETTGTDPNGNALVQLSAVKFDLKTKSVQPYPQMFDRCLRMPQNRYFEESCRTNFWGKRPQIWNQIQTRAEDPQQVMKDFVQWVGFDNPAPVRFWAKPITFDWSFVASYLRQYDLPQPFHYRWAIDMNSFIRGLANDPTLESHYVGFQGEAHNALFDVLNQIDQVFKAVDKYGNH
;
A
#
# COMPACT_ATOMS: atom_id res chain seq x y z
N MET A 1 -2.76 -5.65 -3.48
CA MET A 1 -2.99 -4.26 -3.02
C MET A 1 -1.87 -3.95 -2.05
N VAL A 2 -1.29 -2.77 -2.15
CA VAL A 2 -0.15 -2.28 -1.37
C VAL A 2 -0.52 -0.90 -0.85
N ASP A 3 -0.24 -0.67 0.42
CA ASP A 3 -0.44 0.61 1.08
C ASP A 3 0.72 0.86 2.06
N GLY A 4 1.13 2.12 2.19
CA GLY A 4 2.24 2.53 3.03
C GLY A 4 1.95 3.78 3.84
N GLU A 5 2.26 3.72 5.14
CA GLU A 5 2.26 4.89 6.01
C GLU A 5 3.63 5.57 6.00
N THR A 6 3.66 6.90 6.00
CA THR A 6 4.90 7.65 5.73
C THR A 6 5.10 8.85 6.66
N THR A 7 6.31 9.40 6.68
CA THR A 7 6.66 10.61 7.44
C THR A 7 6.59 11.90 6.61
N GLY A 8 5.93 11.87 5.46
CA GLY A 8 5.79 13.00 4.53
C GLY A 8 5.50 12.51 3.11
N THR A 9 5.54 13.40 2.13
CA THR A 9 5.08 13.07 0.76
C THR A 9 6.19 12.89 -0.27
N ASP A 10 7.44 13.21 0.07
CA ASP A 10 8.60 12.99 -0.82
C ASP A 10 9.10 11.55 -0.68
N PRO A 11 8.94 10.70 -1.71
CA PRO A 11 9.39 9.31 -1.65
C PRO A 11 10.91 9.15 -1.59
N ASN A 12 11.72 10.18 -1.84
CA ASN A 12 13.19 10.13 -1.71
C ASN A 12 13.71 10.73 -0.40
N GLY A 13 12.99 11.70 0.16
CA GLY A 13 13.34 12.37 1.41
C GLY A 13 12.66 11.81 2.65
N ASN A 14 11.40 11.39 2.55
CA ASN A 14 10.62 10.89 3.69
C ASN A 14 10.72 9.38 3.85
N ALA A 15 10.34 8.89 5.04
CA ALA A 15 10.40 7.49 5.40
C ALA A 15 9.05 6.80 5.23
N LEU A 16 9.10 5.53 4.82
CA LEU A 16 8.03 4.57 4.98
C LEU A 16 8.13 4.02 6.40
N VAL A 17 7.04 4.05 7.16
CA VAL A 17 6.99 3.61 8.57
C VAL A 17 6.11 2.38 8.78
N GLN A 18 5.18 2.11 7.85
CA GLN A 18 4.47 0.84 7.75
C GLN A 18 4.35 0.48 6.27
N LEU A 19 4.49 -0.80 5.96
CA LEU A 19 4.23 -1.35 4.63
C LEU A 19 3.32 -2.55 4.79
N SER A 20 2.13 -2.47 4.18
CA SER A 20 1.21 -3.59 4.10
C SER A 20 0.93 -3.97 2.65
N ALA A 21 0.79 -5.27 2.41
CA ALA A 21 0.39 -5.80 1.13
C ALA A 21 -0.37 -7.11 1.26
N VAL A 22 -1.41 -7.24 0.45
CA VAL A 22 -2.27 -8.43 0.40
C VAL A 22 -2.48 -8.85 -1.05
N LYS A 23 -2.21 -10.14 -1.33
CA LYS A 23 -2.55 -10.77 -2.62
C LYS A 23 -4.06 -11.04 -2.65
N PHE A 24 -4.67 -10.77 -3.78
CA PHE A 24 -6.09 -10.98 -4.00
C PHE A 24 -6.34 -11.33 -5.46
N ASP A 25 -7.45 -12.01 -5.73
CA ASP A 25 -7.87 -12.39 -7.08
C ASP A 25 -9.23 -11.74 -7.38
N LEU A 26 -9.27 -10.92 -8.43
CA LEU A 26 -10.46 -10.17 -8.82
C LEU A 26 -11.62 -11.05 -9.29
N LYS A 27 -11.32 -12.18 -9.94
CA LYS A 27 -12.33 -13.03 -10.56
C LYS A 27 -13.09 -13.85 -9.51
N THR A 28 -12.33 -14.42 -8.59
CA THR A 28 -12.84 -15.26 -7.49
C THR A 28 -13.20 -14.45 -6.26
N LYS A 29 -12.78 -13.18 -6.20
CA LYS A 29 -12.87 -12.30 -5.04
C LYS A 29 -12.23 -12.90 -3.78
N SER A 30 -11.19 -13.69 -3.98
CA SER A 30 -10.43 -14.28 -2.88
C SER A 30 -9.33 -13.33 -2.41
N VAL A 31 -9.03 -13.39 -1.12
CA VAL A 31 -7.99 -12.62 -0.46
C VAL A 31 -7.08 -13.59 0.25
N GLN A 32 -5.77 -13.37 0.17
CA GLN A 32 -4.80 -14.17 0.90
C GLN A 32 -5.08 -14.11 2.41
N PRO A 33 -5.21 -15.24 3.11
CA PRO A 33 -5.60 -15.23 4.52
C PRO A 33 -4.46 -14.80 5.43
N TYR A 34 -4.79 -14.25 6.59
CA TYR A 34 -3.85 -14.12 7.71
C TYR A 34 -3.39 -15.53 8.16
N PRO A 35 -2.10 -15.74 8.52
CA PRO A 35 -1.01 -14.77 8.68
C PRO A 35 -0.12 -14.59 7.43
N GLN A 36 -0.58 -14.98 6.25
CA GLN A 36 0.25 -14.99 5.04
C GLN A 36 0.34 -13.61 4.35
N MET A 37 -0.44 -12.64 4.82
CA MET A 37 -0.37 -11.24 4.38
C MET A 37 0.97 -10.60 4.78
N PHE A 38 1.40 -9.57 4.05
CA PHE A 38 2.56 -8.77 4.45
C PHE A 38 2.08 -7.55 5.25
N ASP A 39 2.53 -7.39 6.49
CA ASP A 39 2.28 -6.20 7.33
C ASP A 39 3.47 -6.02 8.27
N ARG A 40 4.30 -5.00 8.00
CA ARG A 40 5.54 -4.74 8.75
C ARG A 40 5.72 -3.26 8.98
N CYS A 41 6.31 -2.90 10.13
CA CYS A 41 6.63 -1.52 10.48
C CYS A 41 8.14 -1.30 10.34
N LEU A 42 8.53 -0.14 9.86
CA LEU A 42 9.92 0.18 9.52
C LEU A 42 10.42 1.33 10.38
N ARG A 43 11.67 1.24 10.84
CA ARG A 43 12.37 2.38 11.41
C ARG A 43 12.72 3.36 10.29
N MET A 44 12.68 4.65 10.61
CA MET A 44 13.15 5.70 9.70
C MET A 44 14.66 5.53 9.42
N PRO A 45 15.07 5.35 8.16
CA PRO A 45 16.49 5.32 7.81
C PRO A 45 17.17 6.67 8.06
N GLN A 46 18.47 6.67 8.33
CA GLN A 46 19.23 7.90 8.67
C GLN A 46 19.21 8.98 7.57
N ASN A 47 19.11 8.57 6.31
CA ASN A 47 19.05 9.48 5.16
C ASN A 47 17.63 9.97 4.85
N ARG A 48 16.65 9.65 5.69
CA ARG A 48 15.26 10.09 5.56
C ARG A 48 14.89 11.03 6.70
N TYR A 49 13.91 11.89 6.46
CA TYR A 49 13.43 12.85 7.45
C TYR A 49 11.91 12.80 7.62
N PHE A 50 11.48 13.36 8.75
CA PHE A 50 10.08 13.52 9.09
C PHE A 50 9.66 14.95 8.81
N GLU A 51 8.84 15.13 7.78
CA GLU A 51 8.26 16.42 7.41
C GLU A 51 7.43 16.98 8.58
N GLU A 52 7.67 18.25 8.93
CA GLU A 52 7.07 18.84 10.12
C GLU A 52 5.54 18.92 10.05
N SER A 53 5.00 19.16 8.84
CA SER A 53 3.55 19.18 8.62
C SER A 53 2.93 17.80 8.89
N CYS A 54 3.58 16.72 8.44
CA CYS A 54 3.16 15.35 8.68
C CYS A 54 3.28 15.01 10.17
N ARG A 55 4.38 15.42 10.82
CA ARG A 55 4.61 15.19 12.24
C ARG A 55 3.53 15.81 13.11
N THR A 56 3.21 17.07 12.88
CA THR A 56 2.31 17.86 13.75
C THR A 56 0.85 17.71 13.36
N ASN A 57 0.53 17.82 12.08
CA ASN A 57 -0.85 17.90 11.61
C ASN A 57 -1.45 16.53 11.27
N PHE A 58 -0.62 15.52 11.01
CA PHE A 58 -1.07 14.17 10.71
C PHE A 58 -0.84 13.21 11.88
N TRP A 59 0.42 12.89 12.20
CA TRP A 59 0.75 11.94 13.27
C TRP A 59 0.52 12.50 14.67
N GLY A 60 0.67 13.81 14.87
CA GLY A 60 0.34 14.49 16.12
C GLY A 60 -1.13 14.38 16.50
N LYS A 61 -2.03 14.15 15.52
CA LYS A 61 -3.45 13.88 15.75
C LYS A 61 -3.77 12.37 15.89
N ARG A 62 -2.78 11.50 15.67
CA ARG A 62 -2.90 10.03 15.68
C ARG A 62 -1.81 9.36 16.53
N PRO A 63 -1.58 9.81 17.78
CA PRO A 63 -0.46 9.33 18.59
C PRO A 63 -0.56 7.84 18.92
N GLN A 64 -1.77 7.29 19.02
CA GLN A 64 -1.97 5.87 19.34
C GLN A 64 -1.46 4.96 18.21
N ILE A 65 -1.90 5.22 16.97
CA ILE A 65 -1.45 4.50 15.78
C ILE A 65 0.05 4.65 15.57
N TRP A 66 0.55 5.89 15.70
CA TRP A 66 1.99 6.16 15.61
C TRP A 66 2.78 5.30 16.60
N ASN A 67 2.36 5.24 17.86
CA ASN A 67 3.02 4.44 18.89
C ASN A 67 2.97 2.93 18.58
N GLN A 68 1.87 2.42 18.03
CA GLN A 68 1.77 1.03 17.59
C GLN A 68 2.77 0.72 16.45
N ILE A 69 2.89 1.62 15.48
CA ILE A 69 3.87 1.50 14.39
C ILE A 69 5.30 1.50 14.95
N GLN A 70 5.62 2.46 15.83
CA GLN A 70 6.96 2.58 16.40
C GLN A 70 7.35 1.38 17.27
N THR A 71 6.42 0.79 18.03
CA THR A 71 6.69 -0.38 18.87
C THR A 71 6.98 -1.65 18.07
N ARG A 72 6.48 -1.72 16.83
CA ARG A 72 6.74 -2.82 15.88
C ARG A 72 7.86 -2.50 14.88
N ALA A 73 8.54 -1.35 15.00
CA ALA A 73 9.44 -0.88 13.95
C ALA A 73 10.74 -1.70 13.87
N GLU A 74 11.00 -2.20 12.67
CA GLU A 74 12.12 -3.10 12.35
C GLU A 74 13.15 -2.43 11.45
N ASP A 75 14.25 -3.14 11.18
CA ASP A 75 15.25 -2.68 10.22
C ASP A 75 14.64 -2.55 8.81
N PRO A 76 14.69 -1.36 8.20
CA PRO A 76 14.04 -1.11 6.92
C PRO A 76 14.63 -1.94 5.77
N GLN A 77 15.94 -2.23 5.78
CA GLN A 77 16.55 -3.07 4.73
C GLN A 77 16.01 -4.50 4.80
N GLN A 78 15.92 -5.06 6.01
CA GLN A 78 15.37 -6.40 6.21
C GLN A 78 13.90 -6.47 5.82
N VAL A 79 13.08 -5.50 6.21
CA VAL A 79 11.65 -5.46 5.83
C VAL A 79 11.49 -5.42 4.31
N MET A 80 12.27 -4.62 3.60
CA MET A 80 12.17 -4.54 2.14
C MET A 80 12.66 -5.82 1.45
N LYS A 81 13.69 -6.48 1.99
CA LYS A 81 14.14 -7.79 1.51
C LYS A 81 13.05 -8.85 1.67
N ASP A 82 12.41 -8.89 2.84
CA ASP A 82 11.30 -9.79 3.12
C ASP A 82 10.09 -9.50 2.22
N PHE A 83 9.81 -8.22 1.94
CA PHE A 83 8.75 -7.82 1.01
C PHE A 83 8.99 -8.37 -0.39
N VAL A 84 10.20 -8.17 -0.94
CA VAL A 84 10.58 -8.70 -2.26
C VAL A 84 10.44 -10.23 -2.31
N GLN A 85 10.91 -10.91 -1.27
CA GLN A 85 10.78 -12.36 -1.15
C GLN A 85 9.33 -12.82 -1.07
N TRP A 86 8.48 -12.11 -0.31
CA TRP A 86 7.06 -12.41 -0.17
C TRP A 86 6.29 -12.22 -1.48
N VAL A 87 6.63 -11.21 -2.28
CA VAL A 87 6.06 -11.02 -3.63
C VAL A 87 6.44 -12.22 -4.50
N GLY A 88 7.73 -12.56 -4.54
CA GLY A 88 8.31 -13.63 -5.34
C GLY A 88 8.44 -13.26 -6.83
N PHE A 89 9.38 -13.91 -7.52
CA PHE A 89 9.66 -13.66 -8.93
C PHE A 89 9.10 -14.73 -9.88
N ASP A 90 8.90 -15.96 -9.38
CA ASP A 90 8.56 -17.13 -10.21
C ASP A 90 7.05 -17.41 -10.27
N ASN A 91 6.24 -16.36 -10.47
CA ASN A 91 4.80 -16.54 -10.62
C ASN A 91 4.46 -16.82 -12.11
N PRO A 92 3.70 -17.89 -12.43
CA PRO A 92 3.31 -18.21 -13.81
C PRO A 92 2.41 -17.14 -14.43
N ALA A 93 1.74 -16.33 -13.60
CA ALA A 93 1.06 -15.11 -14.00
C ALA A 93 1.71 -13.91 -13.30
N PRO A 94 1.83 -12.78 -14.01
CA PRO A 94 2.46 -11.60 -13.43
C PRO A 94 1.69 -11.01 -12.25
N VAL A 95 2.40 -10.76 -11.15
CA VAL A 95 1.85 -10.05 -10.01
C VAL A 95 1.69 -8.57 -10.36
N ARG A 96 0.50 -8.01 -10.08
CA ARG A 96 0.16 -6.61 -10.35
C ARG A 96 0.30 -5.79 -9.07
N PHE A 97 0.94 -4.63 -9.15
CA PHE A 97 1.00 -3.68 -8.04
C PHE A 97 -0.27 -2.84 -8.05
N TRP A 98 -1.15 -3.03 -7.07
CA TRP A 98 -2.37 -2.24 -6.89
C TRP A 98 -2.19 -1.30 -5.71
N ALA A 99 -2.61 -0.04 -5.83
CA ALA A 99 -2.52 0.96 -4.76
C ALA A 99 -3.50 2.13 -4.97
N LYS A 100 -3.63 3.01 -3.97
CA LYS A 100 -4.56 4.15 -3.97
C LYS A 100 -3.97 5.41 -3.27
N PRO A 101 -3.35 6.35 -4.00
CA PRO A 101 -3.06 6.31 -5.44
C PRO A 101 -1.74 5.60 -5.72
N ILE A 102 -1.64 4.96 -6.88
CA ILE A 102 -0.41 4.23 -7.23
C ILE A 102 0.83 5.12 -7.29
N THR A 103 0.68 6.38 -7.67
CA THR A 103 1.78 7.35 -7.77
C THR A 103 2.46 7.61 -6.42
N PHE A 104 1.79 7.30 -5.30
CA PHE A 104 2.32 7.45 -3.96
C PHE A 104 3.05 6.18 -3.52
N ASP A 105 2.32 5.08 -3.29
CA ASP A 105 2.87 3.83 -2.72
C ASP A 105 3.96 3.22 -3.60
N TRP A 106 3.77 3.20 -4.92
CA TRP A 106 4.78 2.70 -5.85
C TRP A 106 6.09 3.48 -5.71
N SER A 107 6.00 4.81 -5.60
CA SER A 107 7.17 5.67 -5.56
C SER A 107 7.98 5.47 -4.29
N PHE A 108 7.32 5.32 -3.13
CA PHE A 108 7.99 4.98 -1.86
C PHE A 108 8.66 3.60 -1.92
N VAL A 109 7.93 2.57 -2.38
CA VAL A 109 8.48 1.21 -2.53
C VAL A 109 9.67 1.22 -3.48
N ALA A 110 9.55 1.81 -4.67
CA ALA A 110 10.62 1.87 -5.65
C ALA A 110 11.86 2.63 -5.14
N SER A 111 11.65 3.69 -4.35
CA SER A 111 12.73 4.44 -3.72
C SER A 111 13.49 3.59 -2.68
N TYR A 112 12.77 2.85 -1.84
CA TYR A 112 13.37 1.95 -0.86
C TYR A 112 14.10 0.77 -1.52
N LEU A 113 13.53 0.19 -2.56
CA LEU A 113 14.19 -0.87 -3.33
C LEU A 113 15.52 -0.39 -3.93
N ARG A 114 15.53 0.81 -4.53
CA ARG A 114 16.77 1.41 -5.06
C ARG A 114 17.78 1.71 -3.96
N GLN A 115 17.33 2.26 -2.83
CA GLN A 115 18.19 2.59 -1.69
C GLN A 115 18.94 1.37 -1.15
N TYR A 116 18.31 0.19 -1.17
CA TYR A 116 18.87 -1.04 -0.63
C TYR A 116 19.40 -2.01 -1.69
N ASP A 117 19.54 -1.55 -2.95
CA ASP A 117 19.99 -2.36 -4.09
C ASP A 117 19.18 -3.67 -4.25
N LEU A 118 17.86 -3.56 -4.08
CA LEU A 118 16.93 -4.67 -4.20
C LEU A 118 16.24 -4.66 -5.58
N PRO A 119 16.01 -5.84 -6.18
CA PRO A 119 15.29 -5.94 -7.43
C PRO A 119 13.84 -5.49 -7.29
N GLN A 120 13.30 -4.89 -8.36
CA GLN A 120 11.90 -4.53 -8.47
C GLN A 120 11.06 -5.76 -8.88
N PRO A 121 10.23 -6.35 -7.99
CA PRO A 121 9.47 -7.54 -8.32
C PRO A 121 8.23 -7.27 -9.19
N PHE A 122 7.86 -6.01 -9.40
CA PHE A 122 6.71 -5.62 -10.20
C PHE A 122 7.13 -4.98 -11.53
N HIS A 123 6.57 -5.47 -12.63
CA HIS A 123 6.76 -4.80 -13.92
C HIS A 123 5.92 -3.51 -14.00
N TYR A 124 6.51 -2.40 -14.45
CA TYR A 124 5.85 -1.08 -14.49
C TYR A 124 4.56 -1.04 -15.33
N ARG A 125 4.44 -1.90 -16.38
CA ARG A 125 3.20 -2.04 -17.18
C ARG A 125 2.04 -2.71 -16.43
N TRP A 126 2.29 -3.30 -15.27
CA TRP A 126 1.32 -4.08 -14.50
C TRP A 126 0.94 -3.39 -13.18
N ALA A 127 1.26 -2.11 -13.08
CA ALA A 127 0.92 -1.22 -11.99
C ALA A 127 -0.51 -0.68 -12.23
N ILE A 128 -1.41 -0.84 -11.26
CA ILE A 128 -2.84 -0.49 -11.36
C ILE A 128 -3.22 0.52 -10.27
N ASP A 129 -3.68 1.70 -10.70
CA ASP A 129 -4.31 2.68 -9.82
C ASP A 129 -5.76 2.29 -9.54
N MET A 130 -6.11 2.13 -8.26
CA MET A 130 -7.43 1.65 -7.84
C MET A 130 -8.56 2.57 -8.31
N ASN A 131 -8.41 3.88 -8.14
CA ASN A 131 -9.45 4.84 -8.50
C ASN A 131 -9.66 4.88 -10.02
N SER A 132 -8.57 4.83 -10.79
CA SER A 132 -8.63 4.79 -12.26
C SER A 132 -9.33 3.53 -12.77
N PHE A 133 -9.04 2.37 -12.16
CA PHE A 133 -9.74 1.12 -12.46
C PHE A 133 -11.24 1.23 -12.20
N ILE A 134 -11.63 1.76 -11.03
CA ILE A 134 -13.04 1.92 -10.65
C ILE A 134 -13.77 2.93 -11.55
N ARG A 135 -13.12 4.05 -11.91
CA ARG A 135 -13.68 5.03 -12.88
C ARG A 135 -13.94 4.40 -14.24
N GLY A 136 -13.02 3.54 -14.69
CA GLY A 136 -13.17 2.76 -15.92
C GLY A 136 -14.38 1.82 -15.87
N LEU A 137 -14.57 1.10 -14.75
CA LEU A 137 -15.74 0.25 -14.54
C LEU A 137 -17.04 1.07 -14.52
N ALA A 138 -17.04 2.20 -13.80
CA ALA A 138 -18.21 3.06 -13.66
C ALA A 138 -18.55 3.85 -14.94
N ASN A 139 -17.67 3.83 -15.95
CA ASN A 139 -17.72 4.71 -17.11
C ASN A 139 -17.88 6.19 -16.73
N ASP A 140 -17.23 6.59 -15.63
CA ASP A 140 -17.30 7.95 -15.07
C ASP A 140 -15.90 8.41 -14.65
N PRO A 141 -15.23 9.27 -15.44
CA PRO A 141 -13.90 9.76 -15.11
C PRO A 141 -13.90 10.76 -13.94
N THR A 142 -15.06 11.28 -13.56
CA THR A 142 -15.21 12.28 -12.48
C THR A 142 -15.48 11.65 -11.12
N LEU A 143 -15.76 10.35 -11.06
CA LEU A 143 -15.96 9.62 -9.82
C LEU A 143 -14.73 9.75 -8.91
N GLU A 144 -14.87 10.52 -7.82
CA GLU A 144 -13.77 10.82 -6.90
C GLU A 144 -13.26 9.55 -6.21
N SER A 145 -14.16 8.75 -5.63
CA SER A 145 -13.89 7.44 -5.02
C SER A 145 -15.17 6.63 -4.90
N HIS A 146 -15.08 5.30 -4.98
CA HIS A 146 -16.19 4.42 -4.60
C HIS A 146 -16.13 4.17 -3.08
N TYR A 147 -17.02 4.81 -2.32
CA TYR A 147 -17.05 4.68 -0.88
C TYR A 147 -17.85 3.44 -0.46
N VAL A 148 -17.24 2.66 0.43
CA VAL A 148 -17.88 1.56 1.17
C VAL A 148 -17.57 1.78 2.65
N GLY A 149 -18.43 1.33 3.55
CA GLY A 149 -18.22 1.53 4.98
C GLY A 149 -16.86 0.96 5.43
N PHE A 150 -16.00 1.81 5.99
CA PHE A 150 -14.65 1.44 6.43
C PHE A 150 -14.70 0.55 7.68
N GLN A 151 -13.87 -0.49 7.72
CA GLN A 151 -13.75 -1.41 8.85
C GLN A 151 -12.33 -1.37 9.43
N GLY A 152 -12.23 -1.29 10.76
CA GLY A 152 -10.94 -1.24 11.46
C GLY A 152 -10.42 0.17 11.69
N GLU A 153 -9.13 0.28 11.99
CA GLU A 153 -8.46 1.54 12.32
C GLU A 153 -7.88 2.19 11.06
N ALA A 154 -8.39 3.37 10.68
CA ALA A 154 -7.90 4.11 9.52
C ALA A 154 -6.48 4.65 9.76
N HIS A 155 -5.65 4.69 8.71
CA HIS A 155 -4.22 5.02 8.77
C HIS A 155 -3.34 3.94 9.42
N ASN A 156 -3.82 2.71 9.30
CA ASN A 156 -3.06 1.50 9.53
C ASN A 156 -3.09 0.76 8.19
N ALA A 157 -1.92 0.63 7.57
CA ALA A 157 -1.82 0.20 6.18
C ALA A 157 -2.50 -1.15 5.92
N LEU A 158 -2.58 -2.06 6.89
CA LEU A 158 -3.25 -3.35 6.70
C LEU A 158 -4.77 -3.19 6.61
N PHE A 159 -5.37 -2.38 7.48
CA PHE A 159 -6.80 -2.08 7.39
C PHE A 159 -7.10 -1.31 6.10
N ASP A 160 -6.26 -0.35 5.72
CA ASP A 160 -6.42 0.39 4.47
C ASP A 160 -6.37 -0.55 3.25
N VAL A 161 -5.38 -1.45 3.15
CA VAL A 161 -5.31 -2.47 2.09
C VAL A 161 -6.58 -3.32 2.02
N LEU A 162 -7.08 -3.82 3.14
CA LEU A 162 -8.26 -4.70 3.16
C LEU A 162 -9.53 -3.96 2.72
N ASN A 163 -9.71 -2.71 3.19
CA ASN A 163 -10.83 -1.87 2.77
C ASN A 163 -10.74 -1.47 1.30
N GLN A 164 -9.53 -1.20 0.78
CA GLN A 164 -9.32 -0.93 -0.63
C GLN A 164 -9.65 -2.14 -1.52
N ILE A 165 -9.27 -3.36 -1.11
CA ILE A 165 -9.66 -4.59 -1.81
C ILE A 165 -11.19 -4.76 -1.82
N ASP A 166 -11.85 -4.56 -0.67
CA ASP A 166 -13.31 -4.63 -0.56
C ASP A 166 -14.00 -3.57 -1.44
N GLN A 167 -13.48 -2.34 -1.50
CA GLN A 167 -13.94 -1.30 -2.44
C GLN A 167 -13.87 -1.77 -3.89
N VAL A 168 -12.77 -2.41 -4.28
CA VAL A 168 -12.61 -2.93 -5.64
C VAL A 168 -13.63 -4.04 -5.93
N PHE A 169 -13.83 -4.99 -5.01
CA PHE A 169 -14.81 -6.06 -5.19
C PHE A 169 -16.24 -5.53 -5.32
N LYS A 170 -16.63 -4.58 -4.46
CA LYS A 170 -17.95 -3.95 -4.50
C LYS A 170 -18.14 -3.06 -5.73
N ALA A 171 -17.09 -2.39 -6.20
CA ALA A 171 -17.13 -1.65 -7.45
C ALA A 171 -17.32 -2.58 -8.65
N VAL A 172 -16.66 -3.74 -8.68
CA VAL A 172 -16.88 -4.77 -9.70
C VAL A 172 -18.33 -5.25 -9.68
N ASP A 173 -18.91 -5.50 -8.51
CA ASP A 173 -20.33 -5.89 -8.41
C ASP A 173 -21.30 -4.83 -8.90
N LYS A 174 -21.02 -3.57 -8.56
CA LYS A 174 -21.90 -2.45 -8.87
C LYS A 174 -21.84 -2.04 -10.34
N TYR A 175 -20.64 -2.03 -10.92
CA TYR A 175 -20.38 -1.42 -12.22
C TYR A 175 -19.92 -2.42 -13.29
N GLY A 176 -19.51 -3.64 -12.92
CA GLY A 176 -18.90 -4.60 -13.85
C GLY A 176 -19.85 -5.38 -14.76
N ASN A 177 -21.17 -5.17 -14.65
CA ASN A 177 -22.19 -5.86 -15.46
C ASN A 177 -22.52 -5.08 -16.74
N HIS A 178 -21.54 -4.93 -17.63
CA HIS A 178 -21.71 -4.35 -18.95
C HIS A 178 -21.56 -5.40 -20.06
#